data_AF-A0A3A0AEY0-F1
#
_entry.id   AF-A0A3A0AEY0-F1
#
_cell.length_a   1.000
_cell.length_b   1.000
_cell.length_c   1.000
_cell.angle_alpha   90.00
_cell.angle_beta   90.00
_cell.angle_gamma   90.00
#
_symmetry.space_group_name_H-M   'P 1'
#
loop_
_entity.id
_entity.type
_entity.pdbx_description
1 polymer ?
#
loop_
_entity_poly.entity_id
_entity_poly.type
_entity_poly.pdbx_seq_one_letter_code
_entity_poly.pdbx_strand_id
1 'polypeptide(L)'
;MKTLRAADLHILLSVWHTPPSLAEGSAPNAPPQRLRDYADFIDQVITRYGDQFDELELWNEPNNRYKWNFVECDPNWRKFGEMVGAAAYWAKQRGKPTVLGGMMPVDHAWLGLMQEYGVLPHIDVVAIHGFPEMWWNDAPNWEWYTHWRGWEGQIAYIAEHAGSRPIWITETGLATWEMEQRTTGRYELQAQMVEQAFAVPVERLYWYSAIDLAPHRAAIEGFHVDENEYHMGLVTYEGEKKPAYYRFQELMGGS
;
A
#
# COMPACT_ATOMS: atom_id res chain seq x y z
N MET A 1 3.07 3.04 18.57
CA MET A 1 4.43 3.41 18.16
C MET A 1 5.50 3.15 19.22
N LYS A 2 5.35 3.58 20.49
CA LYS A 2 6.34 3.27 21.56
C LYS A 2 6.76 1.79 21.65
N THR A 3 5.82 0.85 21.49
CA THR A 3 6.08 -0.60 21.50
C THR A 3 6.88 -1.09 20.28
N LEU A 4 6.69 -0.48 19.10
CA LEU A 4 7.37 -0.89 17.86
C LEU A 4 8.84 -0.47 17.86
N ARG A 5 9.16 0.70 18.44
CA ARG A 5 10.56 1.13 18.62
C ARG A 5 11.36 0.26 19.55
N ALA A 6 10.73 -0.35 20.56
CA ALA A 6 11.41 -1.27 21.46
C ALA A 6 11.86 -2.56 20.74
N ALA A 7 11.36 -2.82 19.55
CA ALA A 7 11.69 -3.99 18.73
C ALA A 7 12.70 -3.68 17.60
N ASP A 8 13.34 -2.49 17.60
CA ASP A 8 14.34 -2.08 16.60
C ASP A 8 13.87 -2.21 15.14
N LEU A 9 12.59 -1.93 14.91
CA LEU A 9 11.99 -1.97 13.57
C LEU A 9 12.12 -0.62 12.88
N HIS A 10 12.47 -0.65 11.59
CA HIS A 10 12.27 0.47 10.67
C HIS A 10 10.79 0.58 10.31
N ILE A 11 10.22 1.77 10.44
CA ILE A 11 8.77 1.99 10.34
C ILE A 11 8.47 2.94 9.18
N LEU A 12 7.81 2.42 8.15
CA LEU A 12 7.08 3.21 7.17
C LEU A 12 5.69 3.54 7.73
N LEU A 13 5.38 4.83 7.89
CA LEU A 13 4.06 5.28 8.29
C LEU A 13 3.26 5.68 7.05
N SER A 14 2.18 4.96 6.74
CA SER A 14 1.23 5.33 5.69
C SER A 14 0.07 6.16 6.27
N VAL A 15 -0.19 7.33 5.68
CA VAL A 15 -1.27 8.24 6.10
C VAL A 15 -2.17 8.54 4.90
N TRP A 16 -3.44 8.16 5.00
CA TRP A 16 -4.40 8.28 3.92
C TRP A 16 -5.83 8.43 4.46
N HIS A 17 -6.76 8.73 3.56
CA HIS A 17 -8.12 9.20 3.82
C HIS A 17 -8.25 10.63 4.36
N THR A 18 -9.40 11.21 4.01
CA THR A 18 -9.87 12.47 4.52
C THR A 18 -10.94 12.21 5.59
N PRO A 19 -10.94 12.89 6.74
CA PRO A 19 -12.07 12.82 7.66
C PRO A 19 -13.37 13.21 6.93
N PRO A 20 -14.47 12.43 7.01
CA PRO A 20 -15.70 12.72 6.28
C PRO A 20 -16.24 14.14 6.50
N SER A 21 -16.06 14.72 7.69
CA SER A 21 -16.47 16.10 7.99
C SER A 21 -15.67 17.19 7.25
N LEU A 22 -14.49 16.86 6.72
CA LEU A 22 -13.59 17.76 5.99
C LEU A 22 -13.51 17.41 4.49
N ALA A 23 -14.12 16.30 4.08
CA ALA A 23 -14.08 15.81 2.71
C ALA A 23 -15.11 16.50 1.81
N GLU A 24 -14.77 16.68 0.55
CA GLU A 24 -15.75 16.94 -0.51
C GLU A 24 -16.75 15.76 -0.57
N GLY A 25 -18.06 16.02 -0.56
CA GLY A 25 -19.05 14.94 -0.61
C GLY A 25 -19.15 14.05 0.64
N SER A 26 -18.44 14.39 1.73
CA SER A 26 -18.47 13.65 3.00
C SER A 26 -18.05 12.17 2.92
N ALA A 27 -17.16 11.83 1.98
CA ALA A 27 -16.63 10.49 1.81
C ALA A 27 -15.12 10.43 2.13
N PRO A 28 -14.62 9.36 2.78
CA PRO A 28 -13.22 9.31 3.23
C PRO A 28 -12.20 9.21 2.09
N ASN A 29 -12.62 8.73 0.92
CA ASN A 29 -11.82 8.66 -0.30
C ASN A 29 -11.89 9.94 -1.14
N ALA A 30 -12.62 10.97 -0.71
CA ALA A 30 -12.70 12.23 -1.44
C ALA A 30 -11.60 13.23 -1.00
N PRO A 31 -11.24 14.20 -1.85
CA PRO A 31 -10.32 15.28 -1.47
C PRO A 31 -10.84 16.04 -0.24
N PRO A 32 -9.96 16.58 0.63
CA PRO A 32 -10.37 17.56 1.61
C PRO A 32 -10.82 18.86 0.94
N GLN A 33 -11.84 19.52 1.51
CA GLN A 33 -12.37 20.79 1.03
C GLN A 33 -11.28 21.87 0.91
N ARG A 34 -10.27 21.81 1.79
CA ARG A 34 -9.02 22.56 1.69
C ARG A 34 -7.87 21.57 1.53
N LEU A 35 -7.30 21.49 0.33
CA LEU A 35 -6.21 20.55 -0.01
C LEU A 35 -5.01 20.63 0.95
N ARG A 36 -4.68 21.84 1.42
CA ARG A 36 -3.61 22.07 2.39
C ARG A 36 -3.84 21.40 3.75
N ASP A 37 -5.07 21.05 4.13
CA ASP A 37 -5.36 20.42 5.42
C ASP A 37 -4.61 19.08 5.58
N TYR A 38 -4.36 18.36 4.48
CA TYR A 38 -3.54 17.15 4.51
C TYR A 38 -2.09 17.48 4.91
N ALA A 39 -1.47 18.50 4.30
CA ALA A 39 -0.11 18.93 4.65
C ALA A 39 -0.03 19.48 6.09
N ASP A 40 -1.01 20.28 6.51
CA ASP A 40 -1.08 20.80 7.88
C ASP A 40 -1.23 19.64 8.91
N PHE A 41 -1.93 18.56 8.54
CA PHE A 41 -2.02 17.34 9.37
C PHE A 41 -0.71 16.55 9.39
N ILE A 42 -0.06 16.35 8.24
CA ILE A 42 1.26 15.69 8.17
C ILE A 42 2.29 16.43 9.03
N ASP A 43 2.31 17.76 9.02
CA ASP A 43 3.19 18.55 9.89
C ASP A 43 2.95 18.26 11.39
N GLN A 44 1.70 18.10 11.80
CA GLN A 44 1.36 17.70 13.17
C GLN A 44 1.78 16.26 13.49
N VAL A 45 1.61 15.33 12.54
CA VAL A 45 2.08 13.94 12.69
C VAL A 45 3.59 13.90 12.89
N ILE A 46 4.35 14.61 12.05
CA ILE A 46 5.82 14.68 12.18
C ILE A 46 6.21 15.40 13.49
N THR A 47 5.52 16.46 13.88
CA THR A 47 5.79 17.16 15.15
C THR A 47 5.60 16.25 16.37
N ARG A 48 4.58 15.40 16.34
CA ARG A 48 4.21 14.56 17.49
C ARG A 48 4.92 13.20 17.50
N TYR A 49 5.19 12.65 16.32
CA TYR A 49 5.63 11.27 16.14
C TYR A 49 6.82 11.14 15.19
N GLY A 50 7.44 12.23 14.74
CA GLY A 50 8.55 12.20 13.76
C GLY A 50 9.74 11.36 14.21
N ASP A 51 9.99 11.29 15.52
CA ASP A 51 10.96 10.40 16.14
C ASP A 51 10.35 9.03 16.48
N GLN A 52 9.37 8.54 15.72
CA GLN A 52 8.75 7.23 15.94
C GLN A 52 8.53 6.44 14.64
N PHE A 53 8.85 7.04 13.50
CA PHE A 53 8.84 6.40 12.19
C PHE A 53 9.96 6.96 11.32
N ASP A 54 10.39 6.20 10.32
CA ASP A 54 11.58 6.52 9.52
C ASP A 54 11.15 7.26 8.25
N GLU A 55 10.17 6.73 7.53
CA GLU A 55 9.64 7.30 6.30
C GLU A 55 8.11 7.47 6.34
N LEU A 56 7.62 8.39 5.52
CA LEU A 56 6.20 8.72 5.41
C LEU A 56 5.69 8.35 4.02
N GLU A 57 4.76 7.41 3.95
CA GLU A 57 3.97 7.14 2.75
C GLU A 57 2.76 8.07 2.70
N LEU A 58 2.67 8.80 1.59
CA LEU A 58 1.68 9.83 1.36
C LEU A 58 0.57 9.27 0.47
N TRP A 59 -0.57 8.99 1.12
CA TRP A 59 -1.73 8.32 0.56
C TRP A 59 -1.55 6.81 0.34
N ASN A 60 -2.62 6.13 -0.07
CA ASN A 60 -2.64 4.70 -0.39
C ASN A 60 -3.50 4.48 -1.64
N GLU A 61 -2.98 3.80 -2.66
CA GLU A 61 -3.69 3.47 -3.91
C GLU A 61 -4.46 4.63 -4.54
N PRO A 62 -3.84 5.80 -4.77
CA PRO A 62 -4.55 6.98 -5.27
C PRO A 62 -5.16 6.83 -6.67
N ASN A 63 -4.75 5.82 -7.44
CA ASN A 63 -5.33 5.48 -8.73
C ASN A 63 -6.44 4.41 -8.64
N ASN A 64 -6.84 4.03 -7.43
CA ASN A 64 -8.00 3.20 -7.15
C ASN A 64 -9.20 4.08 -6.73
N ARG A 65 -10.33 3.94 -7.43
CA ARG A 65 -11.53 4.80 -7.23
C ARG A 65 -12.10 4.73 -5.80
N TYR A 66 -11.89 3.60 -5.13
CA TYR A 66 -12.37 3.40 -3.76
C TYR A 66 -11.47 4.06 -2.72
N LYS A 67 -10.25 4.46 -3.12
CA LYS A 67 -9.22 5.05 -2.24
C LYS A 67 -8.96 6.52 -2.58
N TRP A 68 -9.31 6.93 -3.80
CA TRP A 68 -9.41 8.32 -4.23
C TRP A 68 -10.58 8.49 -5.22
N ASN A 69 -11.57 9.33 -4.91
CA ASN A 69 -12.73 9.57 -5.77
C ASN A 69 -12.37 10.46 -6.97
N PHE A 70 -11.56 9.93 -7.90
CA PHE A 70 -11.25 10.62 -9.15
C PHE A 70 -12.47 10.69 -10.08
N VAL A 71 -13.43 9.77 -10.00
CA VAL A 71 -14.58 9.76 -10.92
C VAL A 71 -15.44 11.02 -10.77
N GLU A 72 -15.73 11.42 -9.52
CA GLU A 72 -16.64 12.53 -9.25
C GLU A 72 -15.92 13.79 -8.77
N CYS A 73 -14.82 13.66 -8.00
CA CYS A 73 -14.19 14.78 -7.31
C CYS A 73 -12.90 15.28 -7.97
N ASP A 74 -12.14 14.42 -8.64
CA ASP A 74 -10.83 14.76 -9.24
C ASP A 74 -10.45 13.93 -10.49
N PRO A 75 -11.15 14.09 -11.64
CA PRO A 75 -10.99 13.22 -12.82
C PRO A 75 -9.61 13.20 -13.46
N ASN A 76 -8.73 14.14 -13.10
CA ASN A 76 -7.39 14.25 -13.65
C ASN A 76 -6.31 14.19 -12.57
N TRP A 77 -6.64 13.77 -11.33
CA TRP A 77 -5.71 13.74 -10.19
C TRP A 77 -5.00 15.08 -9.90
N ARG A 78 -5.58 16.23 -10.32
CA ARG A 78 -4.95 17.54 -10.12
C ARG A 78 -5.02 17.95 -8.65
N LYS A 79 -6.17 17.72 -8.00
CA LYS A 79 -6.30 17.99 -6.55
C LYS A 79 -5.40 17.06 -5.77
N PHE A 80 -5.32 15.80 -6.17
CA PHE A 80 -4.39 14.84 -5.59
C PHE A 80 -2.95 15.35 -5.67
N GLY A 81 -2.47 15.70 -6.87
CA GLY A 81 -1.12 16.20 -7.09
C GLY A 81 -0.79 17.45 -6.27
N GLU A 82 -1.69 18.42 -6.21
CA GLU A 82 -1.52 19.62 -5.36
C GLU A 82 -1.43 19.23 -3.87
N MET A 83 -2.35 18.39 -3.39
CA MET A 83 -2.44 17.95 -2.00
C MET A 83 -1.19 17.18 -1.56
N VAL A 84 -0.81 16.12 -2.30
CA VAL A 84 0.33 15.29 -1.93
C VAL A 84 1.65 15.98 -2.19
N GLY A 85 1.75 16.82 -3.23
CA GLY A 85 2.93 17.63 -3.49
C GLY A 85 3.21 18.61 -2.35
N ALA A 86 2.18 19.28 -1.83
CA ALA A 86 2.30 20.16 -0.67
C ALA A 86 2.72 19.41 0.60
N ALA A 87 2.13 18.24 0.87
CA ALA A 87 2.49 17.41 2.02
C ALA A 87 3.93 16.88 1.92
N ALA A 88 4.33 16.40 0.74
CA ALA A 88 5.68 15.92 0.46
C ALA A 88 6.73 17.03 0.63
N TYR A 89 6.46 18.22 0.10
CA TYR A 89 7.31 19.39 0.28
C TYR A 89 7.54 19.67 1.76
N TRP A 90 6.48 19.76 2.56
CA TRP A 90 6.58 20.04 3.99
C TRP A 90 7.27 18.92 4.78
N ALA A 91 6.98 17.66 4.47
CA ALA A 91 7.66 16.52 5.08
C ALA A 91 9.18 16.59 4.85
N LYS A 92 9.62 16.95 3.64
CA LYS A 92 11.05 17.16 3.35
C LYS A 92 11.64 18.35 4.09
N GLN A 93 10.94 19.48 4.22
CA GLN A 93 11.40 20.60 5.05
C GLN A 93 11.59 20.21 6.52
N ARG A 94 10.83 19.20 6.99
CA ARG A 94 10.93 18.64 8.33
C ARG A 94 11.95 17.48 8.43
N GLY A 95 12.71 17.22 7.37
CA GLY A 95 13.73 16.16 7.33
C GLY A 95 13.16 14.74 7.31
N LYS A 96 11.90 14.56 6.87
CA LYS A 96 11.26 13.25 6.78
C LYS A 96 11.27 12.74 5.33
N PRO A 97 11.88 11.57 5.04
CA PRO A 97 11.80 10.96 3.72
C PRO A 97 10.36 10.60 3.34
N THR A 98 10.09 10.71 2.05
CA THR A 98 8.74 10.63 1.49
C THR A 98 8.62 9.50 0.48
N VAL A 99 7.56 8.71 0.64
CA VAL A 99 7.16 7.65 -0.28
C VAL A 99 5.83 8.09 -0.92
N LEU A 100 5.77 8.10 -2.25
CA LEU A 100 4.50 8.33 -2.94
C LEU A 100 3.63 7.09 -2.77
N GLY A 101 2.40 7.27 -2.28
CA GLY A 101 1.48 6.18 -1.96
C GLY A 101 1.41 5.10 -3.03
N GLY A 102 1.53 3.84 -2.58
CA GLY A 102 1.58 2.68 -3.45
C GLY A 102 0.43 2.64 -4.45
N MET A 103 0.75 2.67 -5.74
CA MET A 103 -0.25 2.62 -6.80
C MET A 103 -0.77 1.20 -7.01
N MET A 104 -2.07 1.08 -7.26
CA MET A 104 -2.74 -0.16 -7.63
C MET A 104 -3.91 0.15 -8.59
N PRO A 105 -3.90 -0.37 -9.84
CA PRO A 105 -2.81 -1.13 -10.48
C PRO A 105 -1.52 -0.31 -10.67
N VAL A 106 -0.42 -0.96 -11.01
CA VAL A 106 0.79 -0.23 -11.42
C VAL A 106 0.55 0.48 -12.75
N ASP A 107 0.75 1.80 -12.77
CA ASP A 107 0.39 2.66 -13.90
C ASP A 107 1.40 3.79 -14.12
N HIS A 108 2.16 3.71 -15.21
CA HIS A 108 3.12 4.74 -15.60
C HIS A 108 2.47 6.04 -16.07
N ALA A 109 1.26 5.99 -16.62
CA ALA A 109 0.57 7.19 -17.07
C ALA A 109 0.15 8.05 -15.86
N TRP A 110 -0.37 7.42 -14.81
CA TRP A 110 -0.67 8.09 -13.55
C TRP A 110 0.59 8.70 -12.91
N LEU A 111 1.71 7.97 -12.89
CA LEU A 111 2.98 8.51 -12.39
C LEU A 111 3.47 9.70 -13.24
N GLY A 112 3.27 9.66 -14.55
CA GLY A 112 3.53 10.77 -15.47
C GLY A 112 2.72 12.03 -15.13
N LEU A 113 1.46 11.90 -14.71
CA LEU A 113 0.67 13.04 -14.22
C LEU A 113 1.27 13.63 -12.94
N MET A 114 1.71 12.78 -12.00
CA MET A 114 2.37 13.26 -10.77
C MET A 114 3.66 14.01 -11.08
N GLN A 115 4.39 13.60 -12.11
CA GLN A 115 5.54 14.35 -12.62
C GLN A 115 5.13 15.71 -13.21
N GLU A 116 4.11 15.74 -14.07
CA GLU A 116 3.60 16.98 -14.69
C GLU A 116 3.13 17.99 -13.62
N TYR A 117 2.51 17.50 -12.56
CA TYR A 117 2.02 18.33 -11.44
C TYR A 117 3.12 18.73 -10.45
N GLY A 118 4.37 18.34 -10.70
CA GLY A 118 5.51 18.75 -9.88
C GLY A 118 5.60 18.04 -8.53
N VAL A 119 5.00 16.86 -8.38
CA VAL A 119 5.04 16.07 -7.14
C VAL A 119 6.39 15.40 -6.97
N LEU A 120 6.92 14.77 -8.03
CA LEU A 120 8.12 13.93 -7.94
C LEU A 120 9.38 14.61 -7.38
N PRO A 121 9.67 15.91 -7.61
CA PRO A 121 10.78 16.62 -6.93
C PRO A 121 10.73 16.54 -5.40
N HIS A 122 9.55 16.31 -4.82
CA HIS A 122 9.34 16.19 -3.38
C HIS A 122 9.20 14.76 -2.89
N ILE A 123 9.32 13.76 -3.77
CA ILE A 123 9.21 12.33 -3.44
C ILE A 123 10.59 11.68 -3.51
N ASP A 124 10.94 10.91 -2.48
CA ASP A 124 12.20 10.16 -2.39
C ASP A 124 12.05 8.73 -2.92
N VAL A 125 10.88 8.10 -2.76
CA VAL A 125 10.60 6.72 -3.17
C VAL A 125 9.26 6.63 -3.92
N VAL A 126 9.20 5.86 -5.00
CA VAL A 126 7.93 5.51 -5.67
C VAL A 126 7.46 4.15 -5.15
N ALA A 127 6.24 4.05 -4.62
CA ALA A 127 5.70 2.77 -4.20
C ALA A 127 4.72 2.17 -5.20
N ILE A 128 4.67 0.84 -5.22
CA ILE A 128 3.69 0.04 -5.95
C ILE A 128 3.09 -1.01 -5.01
N HIS A 129 1.87 -1.45 -5.30
CA HIS A 129 1.30 -2.66 -4.71
C HIS A 129 1.29 -3.78 -5.75
N GLY A 130 1.43 -5.03 -5.33
CA GLY A 130 1.42 -6.18 -6.25
C GLY A 130 0.84 -7.42 -5.58
N PHE A 131 -0.35 -7.85 -6.00
CA PHE A 131 -1.09 -8.91 -5.32
C PHE A 131 -1.34 -10.08 -6.29
N PRO A 132 -0.44 -11.09 -6.33
CA PRO A 132 -0.58 -12.23 -7.24
C PRO A 132 -1.84 -13.03 -6.94
N GLU A 133 -2.53 -13.51 -7.98
CA GLU A 133 -3.57 -14.57 -7.89
C GLU A 133 -4.70 -14.34 -6.87
N MET A 134 -4.95 -13.08 -6.52
CA MET A 134 -5.97 -12.68 -5.54
C MET A 134 -7.39 -12.67 -6.10
N TRP A 135 -7.55 -12.44 -7.41
CA TRP A 135 -8.86 -12.20 -8.03
C TRP A 135 -9.13 -13.07 -9.27
N TRP A 136 -10.39 -13.47 -9.45
CA TRP A 136 -10.88 -14.34 -10.55
C TRP A 136 -11.30 -13.53 -11.79
N ASN A 137 -11.57 -14.23 -12.90
CA ASN A 137 -11.84 -13.64 -14.22
C ASN A 137 -12.97 -12.60 -14.27
N ASP A 138 -13.92 -12.63 -13.35
CA ASP A 138 -15.07 -11.71 -13.31
C ASP A 138 -15.06 -10.80 -12.06
N ALA A 139 -13.99 -10.83 -11.28
CA ALA A 139 -13.85 -9.96 -10.11
C ALA A 139 -13.73 -8.50 -10.58
N PRO A 140 -14.49 -7.54 -10.01
CA PRO A 140 -14.45 -6.14 -10.41
C PRO A 140 -13.18 -5.38 -9.95
N ASN A 141 -12.11 -6.11 -9.63
CA ASN A 141 -10.98 -5.65 -8.83
C ASN A 141 -9.69 -5.48 -9.67
N TRP A 142 -8.70 -4.84 -9.05
CA TRP A 142 -7.90 -3.78 -9.69
C TRP A 142 -6.64 -4.22 -10.41
N GLU A 143 -6.19 -5.45 -10.22
CA GLU A 143 -5.22 -6.09 -11.10
C GLU A 143 -5.88 -7.31 -11.74
N TRP A 144 -6.29 -7.15 -13.00
CA TRP A 144 -6.84 -8.28 -13.74
C TRP A 144 -5.76 -9.35 -13.83
N TYR A 145 -6.03 -10.57 -13.38
CA TYR A 145 -5.06 -11.67 -13.33
C TYR A 145 -4.26 -11.86 -14.64
N THR A 146 -4.84 -11.51 -15.80
CA THR A 146 -4.16 -11.57 -17.11
C THR A 146 -3.04 -10.53 -17.30
N HIS A 147 -2.98 -9.51 -16.44
CA HIS A 147 -2.00 -8.43 -16.48
C HIS A 147 -0.93 -8.54 -15.38
N TRP A 148 -1.01 -9.54 -14.50
CA TRP A 148 0.07 -9.83 -13.56
C TRP A 148 1.33 -10.26 -14.31
N ARG A 149 2.40 -9.47 -14.18
CA ARG A 149 3.69 -9.70 -14.85
C ARG A 149 4.77 -10.21 -13.88
N GLY A 150 4.39 -10.59 -12.66
CA GLY A 150 5.31 -10.75 -11.55
C GLY A 150 5.80 -9.39 -11.03
N TRP A 151 6.31 -9.38 -9.80
CA TRP A 151 6.86 -8.16 -9.19
C TRP A 151 7.96 -7.53 -10.03
N GLU A 152 8.91 -8.32 -10.55
CA GLU A 152 9.99 -7.82 -11.42
C GLU A 152 9.44 -7.14 -12.68
N GLY A 153 8.40 -7.72 -13.29
CA GLY A 153 7.75 -7.13 -14.46
C GLY A 153 7.08 -5.81 -14.15
N GLN A 154 6.46 -5.67 -12.97
CA GLN A 154 5.85 -4.42 -12.53
C GLN A 154 6.90 -3.34 -12.23
N ILE A 155 8.00 -3.72 -11.58
CA ILE A 155 9.13 -2.80 -11.33
C ILE A 155 9.73 -2.33 -12.64
N ALA A 156 10.02 -3.24 -13.57
CA ALA A 156 10.57 -2.90 -14.88
C ALA A 156 9.64 -1.98 -15.69
N TYR A 157 8.32 -2.19 -15.57
CA TYR A 157 7.31 -1.39 -16.26
C TYR A 157 7.29 0.08 -15.80
N ILE A 158 7.54 0.35 -14.51
CA ILE A 158 7.51 1.70 -13.94
C ILE A 158 8.89 2.37 -13.81
N ALA A 159 9.98 1.60 -13.92
CA ALA A 159 11.37 2.04 -13.67
C ALA A 159 11.77 3.33 -14.41
N GLU A 160 11.50 3.42 -15.72
CA GLU A 160 11.87 4.60 -16.51
C GLU A 160 11.14 5.87 -16.01
N HIS A 161 9.92 5.73 -15.51
CA HIS A 161 9.10 6.84 -15.02
C HIS A 161 9.42 7.22 -13.58
N ALA A 162 9.90 6.27 -12.76
CA ALA A 162 10.43 6.56 -11.43
C ALA A 162 11.76 7.36 -11.49
N GLY A 163 12.46 7.27 -12.61
CA GLY A 163 13.76 7.91 -12.81
C GLY A 163 14.82 7.27 -11.92
N SER A 164 15.57 8.07 -11.17
CA SER A 164 16.59 7.57 -10.24
C SER A 164 16.04 7.20 -8.85
N ARG A 165 14.72 7.29 -8.64
CA ARG A 165 14.11 6.99 -7.33
C ARG A 165 14.02 5.47 -7.16
N PRO A 166 14.32 4.94 -5.96
CA PRO A 166 14.03 3.54 -5.66
C PRO A 166 12.53 3.28 -5.77
N ILE A 167 12.21 2.04 -6.13
CA ILE A 167 10.85 1.50 -6.15
C ILE A 167 10.71 0.56 -4.97
N TRP A 168 9.70 0.78 -4.12
CA TRP A 168 9.34 -0.12 -3.03
C TRP A 168 8.01 -0.81 -3.32
N ILE A 169 7.85 -2.02 -2.80
CA ILE A 169 6.56 -2.73 -2.81
C ILE A 169 5.94 -2.55 -1.43
N THR A 170 5.08 -1.54 -1.25
CA THR A 170 4.53 -1.18 0.07
C THR A 170 3.37 -2.05 0.51
N GLU A 171 2.76 -2.80 -0.41
CA GLU A 171 1.86 -3.90 -0.10
C GLU A 171 1.97 -5.03 -1.14
N THR A 172 2.04 -6.27 -0.65
CA THR A 172 1.91 -7.48 -1.45
C THR A 172 1.49 -8.65 -0.58
N GLY A 173 0.83 -9.66 -1.14
CA GLY A 173 0.48 -10.85 -0.39
C GLY A 173 -0.38 -11.80 -1.19
N LEU A 174 -0.81 -12.87 -0.53
CA LEU A 174 -1.75 -13.83 -1.09
C LEU A 174 -2.68 -14.34 0.01
N ALA A 175 -3.98 -14.28 -0.23
CA ALA A 175 -4.99 -14.80 0.67
C ALA A 175 -4.99 -16.34 0.66
N THR A 176 -5.21 -16.93 1.83
CA THR A 176 -5.45 -18.38 1.96
C THR A 176 -6.93 -18.73 1.84
N TRP A 177 -7.79 -17.80 1.44
CA TRP A 177 -9.22 -18.04 1.28
C TRP A 177 -9.52 -18.84 0.02
N GLU A 178 -10.45 -19.79 0.14
CA GLU A 178 -10.95 -20.61 -0.94
C GLU A 178 -12.41 -20.99 -0.65
N MET A 179 -13.27 -20.97 -1.66
CA MET A 179 -14.70 -21.31 -1.52
C MET A 179 -14.95 -22.82 -1.36
N GLU A 180 -14.02 -23.67 -1.81
CA GLU A 180 -14.13 -25.13 -1.66
C GLU A 180 -13.26 -25.62 -0.51
N GLN A 181 -13.92 -26.15 0.51
CA GLN A 181 -13.27 -26.65 1.72
C GLN A 181 -12.30 -27.79 1.38
N ARG A 182 -11.00 -27.55 1.62
CA ARG A 182 -9.89 -28.53 1.74
C ARG A 182 -9.01 -28.78 0.51
N THR A 183 -8.59 -27.74 -0.23
CA THR A 183 -7.34 -27.85 -0.99
C THR A 183 -6.20 -27.28 -0.15
N THR A 184 -5.24 -28.13 0.19
CA THR A 184 -3.97 -27.74 0.85
C THR A 184 -3.29 -26.57 0.08
N GLY A 185 -3.52 -26.50 -1.24
CA GLY A 185 -2.82 -25.65 -2.19
C GLY A 185 -2.71 -24.16 -1.87
N ARG A 186 -3.74 -23.48 -1.32
CA ARG A 186 -3.63 -22.03 -1.06
C ARG A 186 -2.62 -21.70 0.05
N TYR A 187 -2.51 -22.54 1.07
CA TYR A 187 -1.51 -22.35 2.13
C TYR A 187 -0.09 -22.63 1.61
N GLU A 188 0.10 -23.67 0.79
CA GLU A 188 1.38 -23.91 0.13
C GLU A 188 1.73 -22.82 -0.88
N LEU A 189 0.75 -22.32 -1.65
CA LEU A 189 0.93 -21.25 -2.61
C LEU A 189 1.33 -19.95 -1.89
N GLN A 190 0.73 -19.63 -0.74
CA GLN A 190 1.15 -18.49 0.07
C GLN A 190 2.61 -18.63 0.50
N ALA A 191 3.04 -19.82 0.92
CA ALA A 191 4.44 -20.07 1.27
C ALA A 191 5.38 -19.93 0.06
N GLN A 192 4.98 -20.42 -1.11
CA GLN A 192 5.75 -20.25 -2.36
C GLN A 192 5.85 -18.76 -2.78
N MET A 193 4.77 -17.99 -2.63
CA MET A 193 4.77 -16.57 -2.95
C MET A 193 5.63 -15.75 -1.99
N VAL A 194 5.71 -16.15 -0.71
CA VAL A 194 6.69 -15.58 0.22
C VAL A 194 8.12 -15.81 -0.30
N GLU A 195 8.47 -17.03 -0.73
CA GLU A 195 9.81 -17.29 -1.29
C GLU A 195 10.12 -16.41 -2.51
N GLN A 196 9.16 -16.28 -3.41
CA GLN A 196 9.32 -15.43 -4.60
C GLN A 196 9.46 -13.95 -4.23
N ALA A 197 8.68 -13.47 -3.25
CA ALA A 197 8.77 -12.09 -2.77
C ALA A 197 10.16 -11.75 -2.21
N PHE A 198 10.80 -12.67 -1.48
CA PHE A 198 12.18 -12.48 -0.98
C PHE A 198 13.23 -12.45 -2.09
N ALA A 199 12.95 -13.04 -3.26
CA ALA A 199 13.86 -13.02 -4.40
C ALA A 199 13.73 -11.74 -5.25
N VAL A 200 12.71 -10.91 -5.01
CA VAL A 200 12.49 -9.67 -5.77
C VAL A 200 13.61 -8.66 -5.47
N PRO A 201 14.29 -8.10 -6.48
CA PRO A 201 15.42 -7.20 -6.30
C PRO A 201 14.99 -5.76 -5.98
N VAL A 202 14.29 -5.56 -4.87
CA VAL A 202 13.91 -4.24 -4.34
C VAL A 202 14.56 -3.97 -3.00
N GLU A 203 14.75 -2.70 -2.67
CA GLU A 203 15.27 -2.29 -1.36
C GLU A 203 14.31 -2.66 -0.23
N ARG A 204 13.00 -2.51 -0.45
CA ARG A 204 11.96 -2.83 0.54
C ARG A 204 10.70 -3.42 -0.09
N LEU A 205 10.18 -4.44 0.58
CA LEU A 205 8.92 -5.12 0.29
C LEU A 205 8.19 -5.39 1.61
N TYR A 206 6.88 -5.14 1.65
CA TYR A 206 6.05 -5.36 2.84
C TYR A 206 4.98 -6.41 2.55
N TRP A 207 5.03 -7.51 3.29
CA TRP A 207 4.02 -8.56 3.19
C TRP A 207 2.75 -8.17 3.96
N TYR A 208 1.65 -8.03 3.23
CA TYR A 208 0.29 -7.87 3.71
C TYR A 208 -0.35 -9.26 3.84
N SER A 209 -0.64 -9.76 5.04
CA SER A 209 -0.45 -9.13 6.35
C SER A 209 0.22 -10.08 7.34
N ALA A 210 0.59 -9.56 8.51
CA ALA A 210 1.12 -10.39 9.58
C ALA A 210 0.05 -11.32 10.18
N ILE A 211 -1.19 -10.84 10.32
CA ILE A 211 -2.29 -11.52 11.00
C ILE A 211 -3.57 -11.35 10.18
N ASP A 212 -4.35 -12.41 10.05
CA ASP A 212 -5.69 -12.41 9.44
C ASP A 212 -6.60 -11.37 10.11
N LEU A 213 -7.48 -10.76 9.31
CA LEU A 213 -8.42 -9.79 9.82
C LEU A 213 -9.44 -10.49 10.73
N ALA A 214 -9.79 -9.84 11.83
CA ALA A 214 -10.81 -10.36 12.72
C ALA A 214 -12.17 -10.45 11.99
N PRO A 215 -12.86 -11.61 12.01
CA PRO A 215 -14.08 -11.85 11.23
C PRO A 215 -15.28 -11.00 11.69
N HIS A 216 -15.19 -10.31 12.81
CA HIS A 216 -16.24 -9.40 13.28
C HIS A 216 -16.00 -7.94 12.89
N ARG A 217 -14.87 -7.63 12.23
CA ARG A 217 -14.55 -6.27 11.76
C ARG A 217 -14.93 -6.13 10.30
N ALA A 218 -15.30 -4.92 9.91
CA ALA A 218 -15.37 -4.57 8.50
C ALA A 218 -13.93 -4.39 7.97
N ALA A 219 -13.68 -4.95 6.80
CA ALA A 219 -12.52 -4.59 6.00
C ALA A 219 -12.73 -3.21 5.36
N ILE A 220 -11.76 -2.72 4.59
CA ILE A 220 -11.80 -1.36 4.04
C ILE A 220 -12.95 -1.23 3.03
N GLU A 221 -13.17 -2.26 2.22
CA GLU A 221 -14.23 -2.27 1.21
C GLU A 221 -15.61 -2.56 1.79
N GLY A 222 -15.67 -3.08 3.01
CA GLY A 222 -16.90 -3.32 3.76
C GLY A 222 -16.85 -4.59 4.58
N PHE A 223 -17.98 -4.90 5.21
CA PHE A 223 -18.13 -6.13 5.99
C PHE A 223 -18.35 -7.32 5.05
N HIS A 224 -17.38 -8.23 4.98
CA HIS A 224 -17.42 -9.44 4.14
C HIS A 224 -17.80 -9.18 2.67
N VAL A 225 -17.28 -8.08 2.10
CA VAL A 225 -17.41 -7.79 0.66
C VAL A 225 -16.47 -8.66 -0.15
N ASP A 226 -15.23 -8.83 0.31
CA ASP A 226 -14.25 -9.77 -0.21
C ASP A 226 -13.65 -10.58 0.95
N GLU A 227 -13.89 -11.89 0.97
CA GLU A 227 -13.38 -12.77 2.02
C GLU A 227 -11.85 -12.92 1.98
N ASN A 228 -11.20 -12.64 0.83
CA ASN A 228 -9.75 -12.69 0.75
C ASN A 228 -9.10 -11.70 1.74
N GLU A 229 -9.72 -10.54 1.99
CA GLU A 229 -9.25 -9.53 2.95
C GLU A 229 -9.11 -10.10 4.38
N TYR A 230 -9.85 -11.17 4.70
CA TYR A 230 -9.83 -11.82 6.00
C TYR A 230 -8.76 -12.88 6.17
N HIS A 231 -8.10 -13.30 5.09
CA HIS A 231 -7.21 -14.46 5.08
C HIS A 231 -5.80 -14.17 4.53
N MET A 232 -5.37 -12.91 4.56
CA MET A 232 -4.05 -12.44 4.08
C MET A 232 -2.88 -12.69 5.05
N GLY A 233 -3.18 -12.98 6.31
CA GLY A 233 -2.20 -13.12 7.38
C GLY A 233 -1.25 -14.29 7.16
N LEU A 234 -0.02 -14.15 7.65
CA LEU A 234 0.87 -15.28 7.93
C LEU A 234 0.44 -16.05 9.18
N VAL A 235 -0.33 -15.41 10.06
CA VAL A 235 -0.93 -15.98 11.26
C VAL A 235 -2.46 -15.83 11.16
N THR A 236 -3.21 -16.85 11.58
CA THR A 236 -4.67 -16.77 11.64
C THR A 236 -5.14 -15.77 12.70
N TYR A 237 -6.42 -15.42 12.68
CA TYR A 237 -7.01 -14.52 13.68
C TYR A 237 -6.91 -15.12 15.10
N GLU A 238 -7.02 -16.44 15.23
CA GLU A 238 -6.87 -17.19 16.48
C GLU A 238 -5.41 -17.32 16.97
N GLY A 239 -4.44 -16.87 16.16
CA GLY A 239 -3.01 -16.90 16.49
C GLY A 239 -2.28 -18.15 16.01
N GLU A 240 -2.89 -18.96 15.14
CA GLU A 240 -2.22 -20.13 14.57
C GLU A 240 -1.30 -19.71 13.42
N LYS A 241 -0.05 -20.20 13.46
CA LYS A 241 0.95 -19.89 12.42
C LYS A 241 0.68 -20.74 11.17
N LYS A 242 0.54 -20.09 10.01
CA LYS A 242 0.38 -20.76 8.71
C LYS A 242 1.74 -21.26 8.18
N PRO A 243 1.80 -22.19 7.21
CA PRO A 243 3.06 -22.62 6.58
C PRO A 243 3.93 -21.46 6.08
N ALA A 244 3.30 -20.43 5.51
CA ALA A 244 4.00 -19.22 5.05
C ALA A 244 4.70 -18.45 6.19
N TYR A 245 4.20 -18.49 7.43
CA TYR A 245 4.89 -17.90 8.59
C TYR A 245 6.25 -18.56 8.82
N TYR A 246 6.28 -19.90 8.82
CA TYR A 246 7.53 -20.64 9.05
C TYR A 246 8.51 -20.38 7.92
N ARG A 247 8.00 -20.32 6.68
CA ARG A 247 8.84 -20.01 5.52
C ARG A 247 9.42 -18.60 5.58
N PHE A 248 8.59 -17.61 5.93
CA PHE A 248 9.03 -16.24 6.17
C PHE A 248 10.11 -16.18 7.26
N GLN A 249 9.91 -16.90 8.37
CA GLN A 249 10.87 -16.95 9.47
C GLN A 249 12.23 -17.55 9.05
N GLU A 250 12.22 -18.63 8.27
CA GLU A 250 13.45 -19.24 7.75
C GLU A 250 14.24 -18.26 6.86
N LEU A 251 13.55 -17.57 5.95
CA LEU A 251 14.18 -16.62 5.01
C LEU A 251 14.76 -15.39 5.73
N MET A 252 14.04 -14.86 6.74
CA MET A 252 14.54 -13.78 7.58
C MET A 252 15.71 -14.19 8.48
N GLY A 253 15.78 -15.45 8.89
CA GLY A 253 16.85 -15.97 9.76
C GLY A 253 18.09 -16.45 9.01
N GLY A 254 17.98 -16.65 7.69
CA GLY A 254 19.06 -17.09 6.81
C GLY A 254 19.71 -15.99 5.97
N SER A 255 19.30 -14.72 6.16
CA SER A 255 19.85 -13.52 5.51
C SER A 255 20.93 -12.84 6.35
#